data_AF-A0A538B438-F1
#
_entry.id   AF-A0A538B438-F1
#
_cell.length_a   1.000
_cell.length_b   1.000
_cell.length_c   1.000
_cell.angle_alpha   90.00
_cell.angle_beta   90.00
_cell.angle_gamma   90.00
#
_symmetry.space_group_name_H-M   'P 1'
#
loop_
_entity.id
_entity.type
_entity.pdbx_description
1 polymer ?
#
loop_
_entity_poly.entity_id
_entity_poly.type
_entity_poly.pdbx_seq_one_letter_code
_entity_poly.pdbx_strand_id
1 'polypeptide(L)'
;MGVIAVDLGRAVVIAMIPLLSYLNLLQVWHVYLVGFVSSTLTIFFEAGEFAAIPSLVGQEDLITANGRIQASYSAAQVAGPLLAGLMLAVVKIETVFVVDAASFVVSAYSLGLVGQSFNREDSHRERATIRKDVAEGLRYVLRHPVLRNISAMMALFNFIAITTFTQLVLFSKVRLHASDAEVGFLFSAGSAGVVLLGLLAGRIRKKLSFGPAALGSLMVIGWLTVAFAFNTIYWVASTSTRDRYGRPSCRTTCWGGSSASRASWPGRPSRSAV
;
A
#
# COMPACT_ATOMS: atom_id res chain seq x y z
N MET A 1 2.27 25.32 -8.17
CA MET A 1 3.27 24.80 -7.22
C MET A 1 4.07 23.77 -7.99
N GLY A 2 5.39 23.95 -8.13
CA GLY A 2 6.21 23.05 -8.97
C GLY A 2 6.48 21.71 -8.28
N VAL A 3 6.74 20.67 -9.09
CA VAL A 3 7.03 19.30 -8.63
C VAL A 3 8.19 19.25 -7.63
N ILE A 4 9.19 20.13 -7.80
CA ILE A 4 10.32 20.31 -6.88
C ILE A 4 9.86 20.73 -5.47
N ALA A 5 8.93 21.68 -5.38
CA ALA A 5 8.43 22.16 -4.08
C ALA A 5 7.63 21.07 -3.35
N VAL A 6 6.96 20.20 -4.11
CA VAL A 6 6.23 19.05 -3.56
C VAL A 6 7.20 18.04 -2.94
N ASP A 7 8.29 17.70 -3.64
CA ASP A 7 9.32 16.79 -3.10
C ASP A 7 10.01 17.36 -1.87
N LEU A 8 10.35 18.64 -1.87
CA LEU A 8 10.88 19.30 -0.67
C LEU A 8 9.89 19.26 0.49
N GLY A 9 8.59 19.45 0.21
CA GLY A 9 7.53 19.26 1.20
C GLY A 9 7.51 17.84 1.78
N ARG A 10 7.64 16.82 0.93
CA ARG A 10 7.68 15.41 1.36
C ARG A 10 8.91 15.12 2.22
N ALA A 11 10.09 15.63 1.80
CA ALA A 11 11.32 15.51 2.57
C ALA A 11 11.14 16.06 4.00
N VAL A 12 10.59 17.28 4.13
CA VAL A 12 10.36 17.93 5.44
C VAL A 12 9.35 17.13 6.28
N VAL A 13 8.24 16.72 5.68
CA VAL A 13 7.17 16.00 6.38
C VAL A 13 7.64 14.63 6.88
N ILE A 14 8.44 13.91 6.09
CA ILE A 14 9.00 12.61 6.50
C ILE A 14 10.10 12.78 7.54
N ALA A 15 10.97 13.79 7.40
CA ALA A 15 12.01 14.09 8.38
C ALA A 15 11.46 14.47 9.77
N MET A 16 10.18 14.85 9.85
CA MET A 16 9.49 15.11 11.12
C MET A 16 9.39 13.86 12.00
N ILE A 17 9.29 12.65 11.43
CA ILE A 17 9.21 11.40 12.19
C ILE A 17 10.49 11.16 13.03
N PRO A 18 11.69 11.06 12.44
CA PRO A 18 12.91 10.85 13.22
C PRO A 18 13.17 12.02 14.18
N LEU A 19 12.88 13.27 13.78
CA LEU A 19 13.01 14.43 14.66
C LEU A 19 12.18 14.29 15.95
N LEU A 20 10.90 13.94 15.82
CA LEU A 20 10.02 13.70 16.97
C LEU A 20 10.43 12.46 17.78
N SER A 21 10.98 11.43 17.12
CA SER A 21 11.53 10.25 17.80
C SER A 21 12.70 10.62 18.71
N TYR A 22 13.66 11.38 18.20
CA TYR A 22 14.82 11.84 18.99
C TYR A 22 14.43 12.71 20.19
N LEU A 23 13.34 13.49 20.06
CA LEU A 23 12.81 14.30 21.15
C LEU A 23 11.95 13.49 22.15
N ASN A 24 11.72 12.20 21.91
CA ASN A 24 10.81 11.33 22.66
C ASN A 24 9.36 11.86 22.71
N LEU A 25 8.94 12.61 21.68
CA LEU A 25 7.59 13.17 21.52
C LEU A 25 6.78 12.43 20.45
N LEU A 26 7.35 11.40 19.82
CA LEU A 26 6.68 10.67 18.76
C LEU A 26 5.45 9.93 19.30
N GLN A 27 4.33 10.11 18.62
CA GLN A 27 3.04 9.51 18.94
C GLN A 27 2.46 8.96 17.66
N VAL A 28 1.57 7.96 17.77
CA VAL A 28 0.95 7.32 16.62
C VAL A 28 0.20 8.33 15.72
N TRP A 29 -0.41 9.36 16.31
CA TRP A 29 -1.07 10.44 15.56
C TRP A 29 -0.13 11.21 14.63
N HIS A 30 1.14 11.40 15.02
CA HIS A 30 2.13 12.05 14.15
C HIS A 30 2.39 11.22 12.90
N VAL A 31 2.47 9.90 13.03
CA VAL A 31 2.65 8.98 11.89
C VAL A 31 1.46 9.06 10.93
N TYR A 32 0.23 9.11 11.46
CA TYR A 32 -0.96 9.28 10.62
C TYR A 32 -0.99 10.64 9.90
N LEU A 33 -0.65 11.72 10.60
CA LEU A 33 -0.59 13.05 10.00
C LEU A 33 0.48 13.13 8.90
N VAL A 34 1.68 12.63 9.18
CA VAL A 34 2.78 12.56 8.21
C VAL A 34 2.37 11.72 7.00
N GLY A 35 1.76 10.54 7.22
CA GLY A 35 1.26 9.68 6.15
C GLY A 35 0.20 10.37 5.29
N PHE A 36 -0.74 11.08 5.92
CA PHE A 36 -1.79 11.83 5.22
C PHE A 36 -1.21 12.97 4.37
N VAL A 37 -0.34 13.79 4.95
CA VAL A 37 0.27 14.93 4.24
C VAL A 37 1.19 14.44 3.13
N SER A 38 2.03 13.43 3.41
CA SER A 38 2.92 12.82 2.41
C SER A 38 2.12 12.24 1.25
N SER A 39 1.04 11.49 1.51
CA SER A 39 0.19 10.94 0.45
C SER A 39 -0.49 12.04 -0.38
N THR A 40 -0.93 13.12 0.28
CA THR A 40 -1.50 14.28 -0.41
C THR A 40 -0.49 14.93 -1.34
N LEU A 41 0.75 15.11 -0.88
CA LEU A 41 1.85 15.63 -1.70
C LEU A 41 2.20 14.67 -2.85
N THR A 42 2.20 13.35 -2.62
CA THR A 42 2.40 12.35 -3.68
C THR A 42 1.39 12.53 -4.82
N ILE A 43 0.11 12.75 -4.51
CA ILE A 43 -0.92 12.98 -5.54
C ILE A 43 -0.60 14.22 -6.39
N PHE A 44 -0.11 15.31 -5.77
CA PHE A 44 0.32 16.49 -6.52
C PHE A 44 1.55 16.23 -7.38
N PHE A 45 2.50 15.42 -6.89
CA PHE A 45 3.68 15.00 -7.63
C PHE A 45 3.29 14.19 -8.87
N GLU A 46 2.47 13.16 -8.70
CA GLU A 46 1.99 12.28 -9.78
C GLU A 46 1.22 13.06 -10.85
N ALA A 47 0.38 14.01 -10.43
CA ALA A 47 -0.32 14.89 -11.37
C ALA A 47 0.65 15.77 -12.18
N GLY A 48 1.71 16.26 -11.52
CA GLY A 48 2.78 17.01 -12.16
C GLY A 48 3.59 16.16 -13.13
N GLU A 49 3.98 14.94 -12.73
CA GLU A 49 4.68 13.97 -13.57
C GLU A 49 3.88 13.65 -14.84
N PHE A 50 2.59 13.34 -14.70
CA PHE A 50 1.71 13.01 -15.81
C PHE A 50 1.57 14.15 -16.83
N ALA A 51 1.52 15.40 -16.36
CA ALA A 51 1.48 16.58 -17.23
C ALA A 51 2.86 16.93 -17.83
N ALA A 52 3.94 16.66 -17.10
CA ALA A 52 5.31 16.98 -17.47
C ALA A 52 5.85 16.08 -18.59
N ILE A 53 5.61 14.77 -18.51
CA ILE A 53 6.22 13.79 -19.44
C ILE A 53 5.92 14.13 -20.91
N PRO A 54 4.67 14.35 -21.34
CA PRO A 54 4.39 14.66 -22.74
C PRO A 54 5.01 15.95 -23.24
N SER A 55 5.21 16.92 -22.34
CA SER A 55 5.84 18.20 -22.67
C SER A 55 7.36 18.08 -22.89
N LEU A 56 8.01 17.09 -22.24
CA LEU A 56 9.46 16.87 -22.33
C LEU A 56 9.88 16.02 -23.54
N VAL A 57 9.14 14.95 -23.84
CA VAL A 57 9.57 13.95 -24.86
C VAL A 57 8.82 14.06 -26.19
N GLY A 58 7.72 14.82 -26.26
CA GLY A 58 6.87 14.87 -27.44
C GLY A 58 6.03 13.59 -27.65
N GLN A 59 5.04 13.64 -28.55
CA GLN A 59 4.04 12.56 -28.75
C GLN A 59 4.66 11.25 -29.25
N GLU A 60 5.71 11.33 -30.07
CA GLU A 60 6.32 10.19 -30.77
C GLU A 60 7.10 9.28 -29.81
N ASP A 61 7.73 9.86 -28.78
CA ASP A 61 8.53 9.14 -27.79
C ASP A 61 7.76 8.77 -26.51
N LEU A 62 6.47 9.11 -26.41
CA LEU A 62 5.65 8.83 -25.22
C LEU A 62 5.65 7.36 -24.81
N ILE A 63 5.62 6.45 -25.79
CA ILE A 63 5.58 5.01 -25.51
C ILE A 63 6.92 4.58 -24.88
N THR A 64 8.04 5.04 -25.44
CA THR A 64 9.39 4.75 -24.94
C THR A 64 9.60 5.36 -23.55
N ALA A 65 9.18 6.61 -23.34
CA ALA A 65 9.28 7.29 -22.06
C ALA A 65 8.45 6.59 -20.98
N ASN A 66 7.18 6.30 -21.26
CA ASN A 66 6.32 5.54 -20.33
C ASN A 66 6.89 4.15 -20.03
N GLY A 67 7.49 3.47 -21.02
CA GLY A 67 8.16 2.19 -20.81
C GLY A 67 9.32 2.29 -19.81
N ARG A 68 10.15 3.34 -19.92
CA ARG A 68 11.27 3.59 -18.98
C ARG A 68 10.79 3.96 -17.58
N ILE A 69 9.76 4.79 -17.48
CA ILE A 69 9.14 5.17 -16.21
C ILE A 69 8.54 3.94 -15.53
N GLN A 70 7.78 3.13 -16.27
CA GLN A 70 7.20 1.90 -15.74
C GLN A 70 8.27 0.91 -15.29
N ALA A 71 9.36 0.74 -16.05
CA ALA A 71 10.48 -0.09 -15.64
C ALA A 71 11.12 0.42 -14.34
N SER A 72 11.25 1.75 -14.19
CA SER A 72 11.77 2.38 -12.97
C SER A 72 10.85 2.14 -11.77
N TYR A 73 9.53 2.31 -11.94
CA TYR A 73 8.54 1.99 -10.92
C TYR A 73 8.57 0.51 -10.52
N SER A 74 8.65 -0.41 -11.48
CA SER A 74 8.75 -1.84 -11.21
C SER A 74 10.04 -2.19 -10.47
N ALA A 75 11.18 -1.58 -10.85
CA ALA A 75 12.44 -1.76 -10.13
C ALA A 75 12.34 -1.23 -8.69
N ALA A 76 11.74 -0.05 -8.48
CA ALA A 76 11.53 0.52 -7.15
C ALA A 76 10.59 -0.33 -6.28
N GLN A 77 9.54 -0.92 -6.85
CA GLN A 77 8.62 -1.80 -6.11
C GLN A 77 9.29 -3.10 -5.62
N VAL A 78 10.31 -3.59 -6.32
CA VAL A 78 11.07 -4.78 -5.91
C VAL A 78 12.22 -4.40 -4.98
N ALA A 79 13.05 -3.44 -5.40
CA ALA A 79 14.24 -3.04 -4.66
C ALA A 79 13.91 -2.29 -3.38
N GLY A 80 12.84 -1.48 -3.36
CA GLY A 80 12.45 -0.65 -2.22
C GLY A 80 12.20 -1.47 -0.95
N PRO A 81 11.25 -2.42 -0.93
CA PRO A 81 11.00 -3.28 0.23
C PRO A 81 12.22 -4.12 0.63
N LEU A 82 12.99 -4.61 -0.35
CA LEU A 82 14.22 -5.39 -0.10
C LEU A 82 15.27 -4.55 0.63
N LEU A 83 15.56 -3.35 0.13
CA LEU A 83 16.53 -2.42 0.72
C LEU A 83 16.04 -1.93 2.09
N ALA A 84 14.76 -1.60 2.23
CA ALA A 84 14.18 -1.19 3.50
C ALA A 84 14.29 -2.31 4.56
N GLY A 85 13.98 -3.56 4.19
CA GLY A 85 14.11 -4.70 5.08
C GLY A 85 15.56 -4.97 5.50
N LEU A 86 16.50 -4.90 4.55
CA LEU A 86 17.93 -5.05 4.84
C LEU A 86 18.44 -3.93 5.75
N MET A 87 18.04 -2.67 5.51
CA MET A 87 18.40 -1.54 6.36
C MET A 87 17.86 -1.71 7.77
N LEU A 88 16.60 -2.10 7.95
CA LEU A 88 16.01 -2.34 9.27
C LEU A 88 16.69 -3.46 10.05
N ALA A 89 17.41 -4.37 9.39
CA ALA A 89 18.18 -5.42 10.06
C ALA A 89 19.48 -4.90 10.69
N VAL A 90 20.02 -3.76 10.23
CA VAL A 90 21.34 -3.25 10.64
C VAL A 90 21.31 -1.84 11.24
N VAL A 91 20.28 -1.04 10.95
CA VAL A 91 20.09 0.31 11.49
C VAL A 91 18.74 0.47 12.17
N LYS A 92 18.64 1.49 13.03
CA LYS A 92 17.38 1.86 13.67
C LYS A 92 16.40 2.44 12.66
N ILE A 93 15.11 2.34 12.95
CA ILE A 93 14.03 2.80 12.08
C ILE A 93 14.11 4.31 11.78
N GLU A 94 14.60 5.11 12.72
CA GLU A 94 14.82 6.55 12.53
C GLU A 94 15.79 6.82 11.39
N THR A 95 16.86 6.04 11.29
CA THR A 95 17.85 6.17 10.21
C THR A 95 17.23 5.85 8.85
N VAL A 96 16.31 4.88 8.79
CA VAL A 96 15.59 4.54 7.57
C VAL A 96 14.72 5.71 7.09
N PHE A 97 14.00 6.37 8.00
CA PHE A 97 13.22 7.57 7.66
C PHE A 97 14.09 8.77 7.25
N VAL A 98 15.29 8.91 7.81
CA VAL A 98 16.25 9.94 7.36
C VAL A 98 16.70 9.68 5.93
N VAL A 99 16.99 8.42 5.58
CA VAL A 99 17.36 8.04 4.21
C VAL A 99 16.19 8.25 3.24
N ASP A 100 14.97 7.93 3.67
CA ASP A 100 13.75 8.18 2.90
C ASP A 100 13.55 9.69 2.63
N ALA A 101 13.68 10.53 3.65
CA ALA A 101 13.63 11.99 3.50
C ALA A 101 14.74 12.53 2.56
N ALA A 102 15.96 12.00 2.67
CA ALA A 102 17.08 12.37 1.80
C ALA A 102 16.81 11.99 0.33
N SER A 103 16.12 10.88 0.07
CA SER A 103 15.75 10.47 -1.29
C SER A 103 14.87 11.51 -2.00
N PHE A 104 13.96 12.16 -1.27
CA PHE A 104 13.15 13.27 -1.81
C PHE A 104 13.97 14.52 -2.12
N VAL A 105 15.00 14.81 -1.33
CA VAL A 105 15.94 15.91 -1.63
C VAL A 105 16.74 15.60 -2.90
N VAL A 106 17.21 14.36 -3.06
CA VAL A 106 17.90 13.91 -4.28
C VAL A 106 16.97 13.99 -5.49
N SER A 107 15.69 13.62 -5.34
CA SER A 107 14.68 13.77 -6.38
C SER A 107 14.46 15.24 -6.77
N ALA A 108 14.22 16.11 -5.79
CA ALA A 108 14.07 17.55 -6.00
C ALA A 108 15.29 18.17 -6.70
N TYR A 109 16.50 17.77 -6.31
CA TYR A 109 17.74 18.19 -6.96
C TYR A 109 17.82 17.70 -8.42
N SER A 110 17.52 16.41 -8.64
CA SER A 110 17.53 15.81 -9.99
C SER A 110 16.53 16.48 -10.92
N LEU A 111 15.34 16.81 -10.41
CA LEU A 111 14.33 17.59 -11.13
C LEU A 111 14.79 19.03 -11.41
N GLY A 112 15.54 19.64 -10.49
CA GLY A 112 16.16 20.95 -10.68
C GLY A 112 17.21 20.98 -11.81
N LEU A 113 17.82 19.85 -12.13
CA LEU A 113 18.75 19.72 -13.26
C LEU A 113 18.04 19.64 -14.62
N VAL A 114 16.73 19.33 -14.63
CA VAL A 114 15.93 19.30 -15.86
C VAL A 114 15.64 20.75 -16.25
N GLY A 115 16.54 21.35 -17.03
CA GLY A 115 16.56 22.77 -17.41
C GLY A 115 15.42 23.25 -18.32
N GLN A 116 14.36 22.46 -18.52
CA GLN A 116 13.14 22.91 -19.18
C GLN A 116 12.10 23.28 -18.12
N SER A 117 11.62 24.53 -18.17
CA SER A 117 10.47 24.95 -17.38
C SER A 117 9.26 24.12 -17.80
N PHE A 118 8.83 23.20 -16.92
CA PHE A 118 7.52 22.52 -17.01
C PHE A 118 6.36 23.53 -17.07
N ASN A 119 6.62 24.75 -16.64
CA ASN A 119 5.71 25.88 -16.72
C ASN A 119 6.00 26.62 -18.04
N ARG A 120 5.53 26.08 -19.16
CA ARG A 120 5.31 26.91 -20.35
C ARG A 120 4.15 27.83 -19.97
N GLU A 121 4.48 29.00 -19.44
CA GLU A 121 3.50 30.04 -19.20
C GLU A 121 2.92 30.42 -20.56
N ASP A 122 1.76 29.87 -20.90
CA ASP A 122 0.88 30.54 -21.85
C ASP A 122 0.57 31.89 -21.20
N SER A 123 1.29 32.94 -21.63
CA SER A 123 1.18 34.32 -21.15
C SER A 123 -0.23 34.91 -21.30
N HIS A 124 -1.15 34.15 -21.90
CA HIS A 124 -2.55 34.50 -22.14
C HIS A 124 -3.55 33.78 -21.23
N ARG A 125 -3.15 32.80 -20.40
CA ARG A 125 -4.07 32.23 -19.41
C ARG A 125 -4.11 33.14 -18.17
N GLU A 126 -5.25 33.78 -17.97
CA GLU A 126 -5.62 34.36 -16.68
C GLU A 126 -5.25 33.38 -15.56
N ARG A 127 -4.64 33.86 -14.47
CA ARG A 127 -4.31 33.03 -13.30
C ARG A 127 -5.60 32.46 -12.69
N ALA A 128 -6.08 31.36 -13.25
CA ALA A 128 -7.19 30.63 -12.70
C ALA A 128 -6.78 30.07 -11.34
N THR A 129 -7.67 30.15 -10.37
CA THR A 129 -7.43 29.56 -9.06
C THR A 129 -7.41 28.04 -9.21
N ILE A 130 -6.52 27.32 -8.51
CA ILE A 130 -6.45 25.84 -8.53
C ILE A 130 -7.84 25.20 -8.36
N ARG A 131 -8.69 25.80 -7.50
CA ARG A 131 -10.06 25.33 -7.29
C ARG A 131 -10.90 25.34 -8.58
N LYS A 132 -10.75 26.37 -9.42
CA LYS A 132 -11.47 26.52 -10.69
C LYS A 132 -11.00 25.46 -11.69
N ASP A 133 -9.69 25.26 -11.80
CA ASP A 133 -9.10 24.25 -12.70
C ASP A 133 -9.50 22.83 -12.28
N VAL A 134 -9.46 22.52 -10.98
CA VAL A 134 -9.93 21.24 -10.45
C VAL A 134 -11.43 21.05 -10.71
N ALA A 135 -12.25 22.08 -10.49
CA ALA A 135 -13.69 22.01 -10.74
C ALA A 135 -14.01 21.85 -12.23
N GLU A 136 -13.24 22.48 -13.11
CA GLU A 136 -13.39 22.35 -14.56
C GLU A 136 -12.97 20.95 -15.04
N GLY A 137 -11.82 20.44 -14.58
CA GLY A 137 -11.37 19.08 -14.88
C GLY A 137 -12.35 18.02 -14.39
N LEU A 138 -12.84 18.15 -13.16
CA LEU A 138 -13.85 17.25 -12.62
C LEU A 138 -15.16 17.30 -13.43
N ARG A 139 -15.62 18.51 -13.79
CA ARG A 139 -16.81 18.69 -14.63
C ARG A 139 -16.63 18.08 -16.01
N TYR A 140 -15.44 18.19 -16.60
CA TYR A 140 -15.11 17.60 -17.89
C TYR A 140 -15.17 16.06 -17.82
N VAL A 141 -14.52 15.46 -16.83
CA VAL A 141 -14.55 14.00 -16.61
C VAL A 141 -15.99 13.51 -16.39
N LEU A 142 -16.77 14.22 -15.58
CA LEU A 142 -18.16 13.82 -15.28
C LEU A 142 -19.13 14.02 -16.45
N ARG A 143 -18.86 14.97 -17.34
CA ARG A 143 -19.69 15.21 -18.55
C ARG A 143 -19.36 14.25 -19.68
N HIS A 144 -18.11 13.84 -19.83
CA HIS A 144 -17.70 12.98 -20.94
C HIS A 144 -17.96 11.50 -20.61
N PRO A 145 -18.91 10.81 -21.27
CA PRO A 145 -19.40 9.50 -20.85
C PRO A 145 -18.32 8.42 -20.80
N VAL A 146 -17.36 8.44 -21.74
CA VAL A 146 -16.25 7.49 -21.76
C VAL A 146 -15.30 7.69 -20.57
N LEU A 147 -14.95 8.94 -20.25
CA LEU A 147 -14.03 9.26 -19.16
C LEU A 147 -14.67 9.00 -17.80
N ARG A 148 -15.94 9.37 -17.65
CA ARG A 148 -16.74 9.05 -16.46
C ARG A 148 -16.77 7.55 -16.21
N ASN A 149 -17.05 6.75 -17.23
CA ASN A 149 -17.16 5.30 -17.08
C ASN A 149 -15.81 4.66 -16.74
N ILE A 150 -14.71 5.06 -17.41
CA ILE A 150 -13.37 4.55 -17.11
C ILE A 150 -12.94 4.95 -15.70
N SER A 151 -13.18 6.21 -15.30
CA SER A 151 -12.82 6.71 -13.97
C SER A 151 -13.60 6.00 -12.87
N ALA A 152 -14.92 5.83 -13.04
CA ALA A 152 -15.76 5.09 -12.09
C ALA A 152 -15.33 3.63 -11.99
N MET A 153 -15.00 3.00 -13.12
CA MET A 153 -14.51 1.62 -13.18
C MET A 153 -13.17 1.47 -12.43
N MET A 154 -12.22 2.39 -12.63
CA MET A 154 -10.95 2.39 -11.91
C MET A 154 -11.12 2.68 -10.42
N ALA A 155 -11.99 3.62 -10.05
CA ALA A 155 -12.26 3.93 -8.64
C ALA A 155 -12.85 2.71 -7.91
N LEU A 156 -13.85 2.06 -8.51
CA LEU A 156 -14.45 0.85 -7.96
C LEU A 156 -13.43 -0.30 -7.86
N PHE A 157 -12.62 -0.49 -8.91
CA PHE A 157 -11.57 -1.50 -8.90
C PHE A 157 -10.56 -1.26 -7.77
N ASN A 158 -10.02 -0.04 -7.62
CA ASN A 158 -9.06 0.27 -6.55
C ASN A 158 -9.66 0.06 -5.16
N PHE A 159 -10.91 0.49 -4.96
CA PHE A 159 -11.62 0.31 -3.69
C PHE A 159 -11.74 -1.16 -3.29
N ILE A 160 -12.11 -2.02 -4.24
CA ILE A 160 -12.22 -3.46 -4.02
C ILE A 160 -10.82 -4.10 -3.87
N ALA A 161 -9.91 -3.82 -4.80
CA ALA A 161 -8.60 -4.48 -4.89
C ALA A 161 -7.74 -4.27 -3.64
N ILE A 162 -7.66 -3.04 -3.11
CA ILE A 162 -6.89 -2.75 -1.88
C ILE A 162 -7.49 -3.49 -0.68
N THR A 163 -8.82 -3.50 -0.57
CA THR A 163 -9.53 -4.20 0.51
C THR A 163 -9.26 -5.71 0.43
N THR A 164 -9.39 -6.29 -0.76
CA THR A 164 -9.10 -7.71 -1.01
C THR A 164 -7.66 -8.05 -0.70
N PHE A 165 -6.68 -7.28 -1.18
CA PHE A 165 -5.26 -7.53 -0.92
C PHE A 165 -4.92 -7.50 0.58
N THR A 166 -5.44 -6.52 1.30
CA THR A 166 -5.19 -6.37 2.74
C THR A 166 -5.81 -7.52 3.54
N GLN A 167 -7.04 -7.92 3.20
CA GLN A 167 -7.73 -9.01 3.87
C GLN A 167 -7.20 -10.39 3.48
N LEU A 168 -6.60 -10.54 2.30
CA LEU A 168 -6.10 -11.83 1.80
C LEU A 168 -5.11 -12.46 2.77
N VAL A 169 -4.17 -11.69 3.30
CA VAL A 169 -3.17 -12.20 4.27
C VAL A 169 -3.84 -12.64 5.57
N LEU A 170 -4.74 -11.81 6.10
CA LEU A 170 -5.47 -12.11 7.34
C LEU A 170 -6.36 -13.34 7.18
N PHE A 171 -7.09 -13.44 6.06
CA PHE A 171 -7.94 -14.57 5.73
C PHE A 171 -7.13 -15.87 5.62
N SER A 172 -6.02 -15.85 4.88
CA SER A 172 -5.13 -17.01 4.74
C SER A 172 -4.54 -17.46 6.07
N LYS A 173 -4.10 -16.53 6.93
CA LYS A 173 -3.52 -16.89 8.24
C LYS A 173 -4.56 -17.33 9.27
N VAL A 174 -5.70 -16.63 9.37
CA VAL A 174 -6.68 -16.84 10.45
C VAL A 174 -7.71 -17.91 10.09
N ARG A 175 -8.20 -17.93 8.85
CA ARG A 175 -9.28 -18.86 8.45
C ARG A 175 -8.71 -20.16 7.90
N LEU A 176 -7.63 -20.06 7.11
CA LEU A 176 -7.03 -21.20 6.43
C LEU A 176 -5.83 -21.79 7.19
N HIS A 177 -5.40 -21.15 8.28
CA HIS A 177 -4.25 -21.55 9.08
C HIS A 177 -2.97 -21.76 8.24
N ALA A 178 -2.85 -21.01 7.14
CA ALA A 178 -1.74 -21.09 6.22
C ALA A 178 -0.44 -20.66 6.91
N SER A 179 0.61 -21.43 6.68
CA SER A 179 1.98 -21.09 7.05
C SER A 179 2.50 -19.89 6.25
N ASP A 180 3.56 -19.24 6.77
CA ASP A 180 4.20 -18.13 6.07
C ASP A 180 4.73 -18.52 4.68
N ALA A 181 5.16 -19.78 4.52
CA ALA A 181 5.61 -20.32 3.24
C ALA A 181 4.45 -20.44 2.22
N GLU A 182 3.27 -20.87 2.65
CA GLU A 182 2.08 -20.97 1.78
C GLU A 182 1.57 -19.59 1.36
N VAL A 183 1.60 -18.61 2.28
CA VAL A 183 1.32 -17.21 1.95
C VAL A 183 2.34 -16.68 0.94
N GLY A 184 3.63 -16.96 1.13
CA GLY A 184 4.68 -16.60 0.17
C GLY A 184 4.46 -17.21 -1.22
N PHE A 185 4.05 -18.48 -1.29
CA PHE A 185 3.71 -19.15 -2.55
C PHE A 185 2.50 -18.52 -3.23
N LEU A 186 1.47 -18.15 -2.47
CA LEU A 186 0.29 -17.43 -3.00
C LEU A 186 0.68 -16.12 -3.69
N PHE A 187 1.50 -15.28 -3.05
CA PHE A 187 1.97 -14.04 -3.65
C PHE A 187 2.87 -14.28 -4.86
N SER A 188 3.69 -15.33 -4.81
CA SER A 188 4.57 -15.71 -5.93
C SER A 188 3.75 -16.16 -7.15
N ALA A 189 2.71 -16.97 -6.94
CA ALA A 189 1.78 -17.40 -7.98
C ALA A 189 0.99 -16.21 -8.55
N GLY A 190 0.53 -15.29 -7.70
CA GLY A 190 -0.11 -14.04 -8.12
C GLY A 190 0.82 -13.19 -9.00
N SER A 191 2.08 -13.03 -8.60
CA SER A 191 3.10 -12.29 -9.35
C SER A 191 3.41 -12.94 -10.70
N ALA A 192 3.51 -14.28 -10.74
CA ALA A 192 3.67 -15.03 -11.99
C ALA A 192 2.47 -14.81 -12.94
N GLY A 193 1.25 -14.79 -12.39
CA GLY A 193 0.03 -14.46 -13.14
C GLY A 193 0.07 -13.07 -13.76
N VAL A 194 0.53 -12.06 -13.01
CA VAL A 194 0.71 -10.68 -13.51
C VAL A 194 1.70 -10.65 -14.68
N VAL A 195 2.85 -11.33 -14.56
CA VAL A 195 3.86 -11.38 -15.63
C VAL A 195 3.30 -12.08 -16.87
N LEU A 196 2.71 -13.26 -16.70
CA LEU A 196 2.14 -14.03 -17.81
C LEU A 196 1.05 -13.24 -18.54
N LEU A 197 0.09 -12.67 -17.82
CA LEU A 197 -0.98 -11.87 -18.41
C LEU A 197 -0.46 -10.57 -19.02
N GLY A 198 0.56 -9.94 -18.44
CA GLY A 198 1.22 -8.76 -19.01
C GLY A 198 1.87 -9.06 -20.37
N LEU A 199 2.59 -10.18 -20.48
CA LEU A 199 3.16 -10.64 -21.75
C LEU A 199 2.08 -11.00 -22.79
N LEU A 200 0.93 -11.50 -22.34
CA LEU A 200 -0.21 -11.83 -23.20
C LEU A 200 -1.07 -10.60 -23.56
N ALA A 201 -0.98 -9.50 -22.81
CA ALA A 201 -1.85 -8.33 -22.96
C ALA A 201 -1.84 -7.77 -24.38
N GLY A 202 -0.64 -7.67 -25.00
CA GLY A 202 -0.51 -7.21 -26.39
C GLY A 202 -1.23 -8.12 -27.40
N ARG A 203 -1.20 -9.44 -27.20
CA ARG A 203 -1.95 -10.40 -28.05
C ARG A 203 -3.45 -10.31 -27.83
N ILE A 204 -3.89 -10.14 -26.59
CA ILE A 204 -5.30 -9.96 -26.22
C ILE A 204 -5.84 -8.68 -26.87
N ARG A 205 -5.10 -7.57 -26.80
CA ARG A 205 -5.47 -6.27 -27.37
C ARG A 205 -5.53 -6.26 -28.90
N LYS A 206 -4.84 -7.18 -29.59
CA LYS A 206 -5.00 -7.38 -31.05
C LYS A 206 -6.33 -8.01 -31.44
N LYS A 207 -6.96 -8.78 -30.53
CA LYS A 207 -8.24 -9.47 -30.78
C LYS A 207 -9.44 -8.78 -30.13
N LEU A 208 -9.22 -8.03 -29.04
CA LEU A 208 -10.27 -7.38 -28.25
C LEU A 208 -10.04 -5.88 -28.11
N SER A 209 -11.09 -5.11 -28.39
CA SER A 209 -11.17 -3.69 -28.08
C SER A 209 -11.02 -3.41 -26.57
N PHE A 210 -10.66 -2.18 -26.21
CA PHE A 210 -10.25 -1.83 -24.84
C PHE A 210 -11.38 -2.07 -23.83
N GLY A 211 -12.59 -1.62 -24.17
CA GLY A 211 -13.78 -1.77 -23.31
C GLY A 211 -14.08 -3.23 -22.93
N PRO A 212 -14.32 -4.12 -23.90
CA PRO A 212 -14.57 -5.54 -23.63
C PRO A 212 -13.43 -6.24 -22.88
N ALA A 213 -12.16 -5.94 -23.23
CA ALA A 213 -11.01 -6.51 -22.54
C ALA A 213 -10.95 -6.07 -21.07
N ALA A 214 -11.18 -4.79 -20.81
CA ALA A 214 -11.16 -4.23 -19.45
C ALA A 214 -12.32 -4.78 -18.60
N LEU A 215 -13.55 -4.72 -19.10
CA LEU A 215 -14.73 -5.25 -18.40
C LEU A 215 -14.62 -6.76 -18.19
N GLY A 216 -14.19 -7.51 -19.21
CA GLY A 216 -13.98 -8.95 -19.11
C GLY A 216 -12.95 -9.31 -18.03
N SER A 217 -11.83 -8.59 -17.97
CA SER A 217 -10.82 -8.81 -16.93
C SER A 217 -11.35 -8.53 -15.52
N LEU A 218 -12.16 -7.48 -15.34
CA LEU A 218 -12.79 -7.17 -14.06
C LEU A 218 -13.80 -8.22 -13.63
N MET A 219 -14.62 -8.71 -14.57
CA MET A 219 -15.56 -9.79 -14.29
C MET A 219 -14.83 -11.08 -13.87
N VAL A 220 -13.75 -11.43 -14.58
CA VAL A 220 -12.93 -12.61 -14.24
C VAL A 220 -12.30 -12.45 -12.86
N ILE A 221 -11.73 -11.27 -12.54
CA ILE A 221 -11.18 -10.99 -11.20
C ILE A 221 -12.26 -11.11 -10.12
N GLY A 222 -13.45 -10.56 -10.35
CA GLY A 222 -14.55 -10.62 -9.41
C GLY A 222 -15.00 -12.05 -9.16
N TRP A 223 -15.19 -12.82 -10.22
CA TRP A 223 -15.56 -14.24 -10.14
C TRP A 223 -14.50 -15.07 -9.41
N LEU A 224 -13.22 -14.89 -9.72
CA LEU A 224 -12.13 -15.58 -9.03
C LEU A 224 -12.07 -15.21 -7.55
N THR A 225 -12.30 -13.94 -7.20
CA THR A 225 -12.30 -13.47 -5.81
C THR A 225 -13.47 -14.07 -5.02
N VAL A 226 -14.65 -14.13 -5.62
CA VAL A 226 -15.83 -14.77 -5.03
C VAL A 226 -15.60 -16.28 -4.88
N ALA A 227 -15.13 -16.95 -5.93
CA ALA A 227 -14.81 -18.37 -5.90
C ALA A 227 -13.75 -18.70 -4.84
N PHE A 228 -12.78 -17.82 -4.65
CA PHE A 228 -11.76 -17.93 -3.61
C PHE A 228 -12.35 -17.74 -2.20
N ALA A 229 -13.26 -16.78 -2.01
CA ALA A 229 -13.93 -16.56 -0.72
C ALA A 229 -14.80 -17.76 -0.28
N PHE A 230 -15.42 -18.45 -1.24
CA PHE A 230 -16.18 -19.68 -0.99
C PHE A 230 -15.31 -20.95 -0.92
N ASN A 231 -14.05 -20.88 -1.36
CA ASN A 231 -13.12 -22.00 -1.23
C ASN A 231 -12.53 -22.03 0.18
N THR A 232 -13.06 -22.91 1.02
CA THR A 232 -12.47 -23.30 2.31
C THR A 232 -11.24 -24.20 2.18
N ILE A 233 -10.78 -24.47 0.96
CA ILE A 233 -9.81 -25.51 0.64
C ILE A 233 -8.57 -24.85 0.03
N TYR A 234 -7.50 -24.72 0.81
CA TYR A 234 -6.20 -24.32 0.26
C TYR A 234 -5.40 -25.47 -0.37
N TRP A 235 -5.87 -26.70 -0.19
CA TRP A 235 -5.92 -27.83 -1.14
C TRP A 235 -6.13 -29.12 -0.36
N VAL A 236 -5.39 -29.31 0.72
CA VAL A 236 -5.46 -30.44 1.65
C VAL A 236 -4.78 -29.95 2.93
N ALA A 237 -5.48 -29.14 3.73
CA ALA A 237 -4.99 -28.73 5.05
C ALA A 237 -5.50 -29.66 6.17
N SER A 238 -5.86 -30.90 5.80
CA SER A 238 -6.28 -31.93 6.75
C SER A 238 -5.70 -33.32 6.52
N THR A 239 -5.15 -33.69 5.35
CA THR A 239 -4.86 -35.12 5.10
C THR A 239 -3.41 -35.57 5.16
N SER A 240 -2.43 -34.75 5.58
CA SER A 240 -1.07 -35.31 5.78
C SER A 240 -0.30 -34.91 7.04
N THR A 241 -0.27 -33.66 7.51
CA THR A 241 0.69 -33.35 8.59
C THR A 241 0.36 -32.11 9.39
N ARG A 242 -0.29 -32.26 10.56
CA ARG A 242 0.03 -31.48 11.77
C ARG A 242 -0.50 -32.13 13.05
N ASP A 243 -0.06 -33.36 13.24
CA ASP A 243 0.02 -34.05 14.54
C ASP A 243 1.07 -33.39 15.49
N ARG A 244 1.25 -32.06 15.39
CA ARG A 244 2.37 -31.33 15.99
C ARG A 244 2.04 -29.91 16.48
N TYR A 245 0.76 -29.62 16.73
CA TYR A 245 0.39 -28.48 17.59
C TYR A 245 -0.16 -28.99 18.92
N GLY A 246 0.78 -29.02 19.88
CA GLY A 246 0.60 -28.86 21.32
C GLY A 246 -0.78 -29.13 21.88
N ARG A 247 -0.93 -30.31 22.49
CA ARG A 247 -1.68 -30.41 23.74
C ARG A 247 -1.27 -29.22 24.62
N PRO A 248 -2.20 -28.46 25.21
CA PRO A 248 -1.85 -27.73 26.41
C PRO A 248 -1.53 -28.82 27.44
N SER A 249 -0.25 -29.08 27.67
CA SER A 249 0.15 -29.67 28.93
C SER A 249 -0.30 -28.67 29.99
N CYS A 250 -1.43 -28.94 30.62
CA CYS A 250 -1.68 -28.59 32.00
C CYS A 250 -0.54 -29.17 32.83
N ARG A 251 0.65 -28.54 32.78
CA ARG A 251 1.58 -28.58 33.89
C ARG A 251 1.06 -27.54 34.85
N THR A 252 0.22 -28.05 35.75
CA THR A 252 0.14 -27.65 37.15
C THR A 252 1.51 -27.16 37.62
N THR A 253 1.72 -25.86 37.46
CA THR A 253 2.80 -25.12 38.09
C THR A 253 2.14 -24.04 38.92
N CYS A 254 1.37 -24.50 39.90
CA CYS A 254 0.95 -23.73 41.06
C CYS A 254 0.98 -24.69 42.24
N TRP A 255 1.73 -24.29 43.27
CA TRP A 255 1.75 -24.84 44.62
C TRP A 255 2.66 -26.05 44.92
N GLY A 256 3.96 -25.83 44.70
CA GLY A 256 4.99 -26.32 45.62
C GLY A 256 5.53 -25.13 46.41
N GLY A 257 5.03 -24.93 47.63
CA GLY A 257 5.40 -23.83 48.51
C GLY A 257 5.04 -24.14 49.96
N SER A 258 5.82 -25.02 50.58
CA SER A 258 5.81 -25.23 52.02
C SER A 258 6.37 -24.00 52.74
N SER A 259 5.58 -23.40 53.66
CA SER A 259 5.98 -22.93 55.00
C SER A 259 5.19 -21.69 55.46
N ALA A 260 4.77 -21.72 56.73
CA ALA A 260 4.22 -20.64 57.55
C ALA A 260 2.81 -20.13 57.13
N SER A 261 1.82 -19.93 57.99
CA SER A 261 1.77 -19.79 59.44
C SER A 261 0.30 -19.89 59.90
N ARG A 262 0.10 -20.53 61.04
CA ARG A 262 -1.13 -20.46 61.86
C ARG A 262 -1.55 -19.00 62.09
N ALA A 263 -2.82 -18.69 61.85
CA ALA A 263 -3.51 -17.58 62.49
C ALA A 263 -4.98 -17.94 62.71
N SER A 264 -5.27 -18.22 63.97
CA SER A 264 -6.58 -18.42 64.59
C SER A 264 -7.51 -17.22 64.43
N TRP A 265 -8.78 -17.46 64.11
CA TRP A 265 -9.88 -16.50 64.31
C TRP A 265 -10.95 -17.15 65.21
N PRO A 266 -11.28 -16.55 66.37
CA PRO A 266 -12.37 -17.01 67.22
C PRO A 266 -13.67 -16.23 66.91
N GLY A 267 -14.82 -16.86 67.15
CA GLY A 267 -16.08 -16.13 67.40
C GLY A 267 -17.24 -16.41 66.45
N ARG A 268 -18.07 -17.40 66.82
CA ARG A 268 -19.51 -17.52 66.51
C ARG A 268 -20.30 -16.27 67.00
N PRO A 269 -21.59 -16.01 66.62
CA PRO A 269 -22.62 -17.03 66.41
C PRO A 269 -23.68 -16.83 65.30
N SER A 270 -24.35 -17.96 65.08
CA SER A 270 -25.60 -18.26 64.38
C SER A 270 -26.74 -17.26 64.52
N ARG A 271 -27.47 -17.01 63.41
CA ARG A 271 -28.94 -16.90 63.40
C ARG A 271 -29.54 -17.54 62.15
N SER A 272 -30.54 -18.35 62.43
CA SER A 272 -31.42 -19.13 61.55
C SER A 272 -32.62 -18.32 61.06
N ALA A 273 -33.12 -18.71 59.89
CA ALA A 273 -34.53 -18.75 59.45
C ALA A 273 -35.39 -17.47 59.51
N VAL A 274 -35.79 -16.98 58.34
CA VAL A 274 -37.20 -16.95 57.86
C VAL A 274 -37.18 -17.24 56.36
#